data_AF-A0AAT9HIH5-F1
#
_entry.id   AF-A0AAT9HIH5-F1
#
_cell.length_a   1.000
_cell.length_b   1.000
_cell.length_c   1.000
_cell.angle_alpha   90.00
_cell.angle_beta   90.00
_cell.angle_gamma   90.00
#
_symmetry.space_group_name_H-M   'P 1'
#
loop_
_entity.id
_entity.type
_entity.pdbx_description
1 polymer ?
#
loop_
_entity_poly.entity_id
_entity_poly.type
_entity_poly.pdbx_seq_one_letter_code
_entity_poly.pdbx_strand_id
1 'polypeptide(L)'
;MVDHPGIAPMADTSPARMTRLLATRDAMMAGNLLALAERGPALVSAHNSHIQRTRSALRMWDHPLLEWWSAGALVSARLGERYAFLATALGTIRHHGVDTPSPDTLEGLLYALPEDRRVVDASRLAIMLPDPDPRPPPRDPGVPVLRLRPTRPRPTAPHRRARVRPGCPPGLGSSRHGTRRE
;
A
#
# COMPACT_ATOMS: atom_id res chain seq x y z
N MET A 1 33.57 -0.24 15.10
CA MET A 1 33.59 -1.31 14.10
C MET A 1 32.16 -1.51 13.64
N VAL A 2 31.76 -0.83 12.57
CA VAL A 2 30.39 -0.88 12.04
C VAL A 2 30.36 -2.03 11.04
N ASP A 3 29.76 -3.14 11.45
CA ASP A 3 29.53 -4.29 10.58
C ASP A 3 28.71 -3.81 9.38
N HIS A 4 29.28 -3.89 8.17
CA HIS A 4 28.56 -3.65 6.93
C HIS A 4 27.92 -4.98 6.54
N PRO A 5 26.60 -5.20 6.70
CA PRO A 5 25.97 -6.46 6.33
C PRO A 5 25.72 -6.48 4.81
N GLY A 6 26.77 -6.29 4.03
CA GLY A 6 26.74 -6.44 2.60
C GLY A 6 27.22 -7.84 2.25
N ILE A 7 26.41 -8.60 1.52
CA ILE A 7 26.78 -9.83 0.80
C ILE A 7 26.67 -11.15 1.58
N ALA A 8 27.22 -11.30 2.79
CA ALA A 8 27.25 -12.60 3.50
C ALA A 8 25.87 -13.31 3.71
N PRO A 9 24.77 -12.62 4.08
CA PRO A 9 23.47 -13.28 4.27
C PRO A 9 22.71 -13.57 2.96
N MET A 10 23.15 -13.07 1.81
CA MET A 10 22.49 -13.39 0.52
C MET A 10 22.95 -14.74 -0.04
N ALA A 11 24.14 -15.19 0.38
CA ALA A 11 24.74 -16.45 -0.01
C ALA A 11 24.40 -17.59 0.96
N ASP A 12 23.68 -17.33 2.06
CA ASP A 12 23.27 -18.41 2.96
C ASP A 12 22.29 -19.37 2.25
N THR A 13 22.35 -20.66 2.58
CA THR A 13 21.48 -21.70 2.01
C THR A 13 20.23 -21.94 2.85
N SER A 14 19.92 -21.05 3.79
CA SER A 14 18.80 -21.23 4.70
C SER A 14 17.46 -21.06 3.97
N PRO A 15 16.37 -21.65 4.48
CA PRO A 15 15.03 -21.42 3.92
C PRO A 15 14.62 -19.95 3.88
N ALA A 16 15.21 -19.10 4.72
CA ALA A 16 14.94 -17.66 4.76
C ALA A 16 15.63 -16.85 3.65
N ARG A 17 16.59 -17.45 2.93
CA ARG A 17 17.37 -16.79 1.88
C ARG A 17 16.48 -16.08 0.85
N MET A 18 15.45 -16.76 0.34
CA MET A 18 14.57 -16.19 -0.68
C MET A 18 13.77 -14.99 -0.18
N THR A 19 13.25 -15.07 1.04
CA THR A 19 12.57 -13.93 1.67
C THR A 19 13.52 -12.74 1.84
N ARG A 20 14.78 -12.97 2.24
CA ARG A 20 15.79 -11.92 2.34
C ARG A 20 16.12 -11.29 0.99
N LEU A 21 16.24 -12.09 -0.07
CA LEU A 21 16.49 -11.58 -1.43
C LEU A 21 15.33 -10.72 -1.94
N LEU A 22 14.08 -11.16 -1.75
CA LEU A 22 12.90 -10.37 -2.09
C LEU A 22 12.84 -9.05 -1.31
N ALA A 23 13.09 -9.09 0.00
CA ALA A 23 13.14 -7.89 0.83
C ALA A 23 14.26 -6.93 0.41
N THR A 24 15.44 -7.45 0.05
CA THR A 24 16.58 -6.64 -0.38
C THR A 24 16.31 -5.96 -1.72
N ARG A 25 15.77 -6.72 -2.69
CA ARG A 25 15.32 -6.17 -3.98
C ARG A 25 14.32 -5.04 -3.77
N ASP A 26 13.35 -5.25 -2.89
CA ASP A 26 12.28 -4.28 -2.67
C ASP A 26 12.72 -3.05 -1.87
N ALA A 27 13.71 -3.19 -0.99
CA ALA A 27 14.36 -2.04 -0.35
C ALA A 27 15.08 -1.16 -1.37
N MET A 28 15.81 -1.77 -2.32
CA MET A 28 16.46 -1.04 -3.42
C MET A 28 15.43 -0.36 -4.34
N MET A 29 14.36 -1.09 -4.71
CA MET A 29 13.27 -0.51 -5.49
C MET A 29 12.61 0.67 -4.75
N ALA A 30 12.34 0.55 -3.45
CA ALA A 30 11.77 1.65 -2.66
C ALA A 30 12.65 2.91 -2.69
N GLY A 31 13.98 2.75 -2.58
CA GLY A 31 14.92 3.86 -2.71
C GLY A 31 14.80 4.57 -4.06
N ASN A 32 14.74 3.81 -5.15
CA ASN A 32 14.55 4.35 -6.51
C ASN A 32 13.20 5.07 -6.65
N LEU A 33 12.12 4.49 -6.12
CA LEU A 33 10.78 5.08 -6.19
C LEU A 33 10.69 6.40 -5.42
N LEU A 34 11.30 6.48 -4.24
CA LEU A 34 11.35 7.72 -3.47
C LEU A 34 12.18 8.79 -4.19
N ALA A 35 13.33 8.43 -4.78
CA ALA A 35 14.14 9.35 -5.55
C ALA A 35 13.42 9.87 -6.82
N LEU A 36 12.59 9.04 -7.46
CA LEU A 36 11.72 9.47 -8.56
C LEU A 36 10.64 10.46 -8.08
N ALA A 37 10.00 10.16 -6.95
CA ALA A 37 8.96 11.01 -6.38
C ALA A 37 9.46 12.41 -5.97
N GLU A 38 10.75 12.54 -5.62
CA GLU A 38 11.39 13.84 -5.37
C GLU A 38 11.55 14.68 -6.65
N ARG A 39 11.59 14.05 -7.83
CA ARG A 39 11.72 14.74 -9.13
C ARG A 39 10.39 15.14 -9.74
N GLY A 40 9.30 14.50 -9.32
CA GLY A 40 7.94 14.82 -9.78
C GLY A 40 7.01 13.61 -9.76
N PRO A 41 5.76 13.78 -10.26
CA PRO A 41 4.82 12.68 -10.41
C PRO A 41 5.39 11.59 -11.31
N ALA A 42 5.32 10.33 -10.85
CA ALA A 42 5.81 9.17 -11.58
C ALA A 42 4.77 8.05 -11.61
N LEU A 43 4.61 7.41 -12.77
CA LEU A 43 3.88 6.17 -12.92
C LEU A 43 4.89 5.03 -13.06
N VAL A 44 4.75 3.99 -12.25
CA VAL A 44 5.64 2.82 -12.27
C VAL A 44 4.85 1.56 -12.52
N SER A 45 5.33 0.72 -13.43
CA SER A 45 4.80 -0.61 -13.69
C SER A 45 5.72 -1.66 -13.08
N ALA A 46 5.15 -2.52 -12.25
CA ALA A 46 5.82 -3.67 -11.64
C ALA A 46 4.76 -4.70 -11.24
N HIS A 47 5.18 -5.93 -10.95
CA HIS A 47 4.28 -6.95 -10.45
C HIS A 47 3.60 -6.48 -9.14
N ASN A 48 2.30 -6.77 -8.98
CA ASN A 48 1.48 -6.31 -7.85
C ASN A 48 2.17 -6.56 -6.49
N SER A 49 2.81 -7.73 -6.31
CA SER A 49 3.51 -8.09 -5.08
C SER A 49 4.68 -7.15 -4.72
N HIS A 50 5.24 -6.40 -5.66
CA HIS A 50 6.32 -5.45 -5.37
C HIS A 50 5.81 -4.05 -5.02
N ILE A 51 4.62 -3.68 -5.48
CA ILE A 51 4.10 -2.30 -5.38
C ILE A 51 2.78 -2.19 -4.59
N GLN A 52 2.21 -3.27 -4.09
CA GLN A 52 1.06 -3.19 -3.19
C GLN A 52 1.42 -2.52 -1.84
N ARG A 53 0.43 -1.87 -1.21
CA ARG A 53 0.61 -1.15 0.06
C ARG A 53 0.76 -2.08 1.28
N THR A 54 0.26 -3.30 1.18
CA THR A 54 0.25 -4.29 2.26
C THR A 54 1.48 -5.19 2.18
N ARG A 55 1.79 -5.87 3.30
CA ARG A 55 2.83 -6.90 3.31
C ARG A 55 2.57 -7.93 2.20
N SER A 56 3.59 -8.21 1.42
CA SER A 56 3.52 -9.09 0.28
C SER A 56 3.70 -10.54 0.69
N ALA A 57 3.06 -11.41 -0.08
CA ALA A 57 3.16 -12.85 0.07
C ALA A 57 3.26 -13.50 -1.33
N LEU A 58 4.09 -14.52 -1.46
CA LEU A 58 4.26 -15.28 -2.70
C LEU A 58 4.48 -16.76 -2.36
N ARG A 59 3.81 -17.65 -3.09
CA ARG A 59 4.15 -19.06 -3.14
C ARG A 59 4.96 -19.30 -4.41
N MET A 60 6.12 -19.93 -4.27
CA MET A 60 7.07 -20.04 -5.37
C MET A 60 7.89 -21.32 -5.24
N TRP A 61 7.84 -22.18 -6.27
CA TRP A 61 8.49 -23.49 -6.26
C TRP A 61 8.19 -24.28 -4.98
N ASP A 62 9.21 -24.88 -4.39
CA ASP A 62 9.15 -25.66 -3.15
C ASP A 62 9.47 -24.82 -1.91
N HIS A 63 9.51 -23.50 -2.04
CA HIS A 63 9.70 -22.65 -0.86
C HIS A 63 8.44 -22.61 0.01
N PRO A 64 8.60 -22.55 1.35
CA PRO A 64 7.54 -22.10 2.22
C PRO A 64 6.99 -20.74 1.77
N LEU A 65 5.78 -20.39 2.24
CA LEU A 65 5.18 -19.09 1.93
C LEU A 65 6.17 -17.96 2.21
N LEU A 66 6.55 -17.23 1.16
CA LEU A 66 7.48 -16.12 1.24
C LEU A 66 6.69 -14.87 1.61
N GLU A 67 7.10 -14.16 2.64
CA GLU A 67 6.41 -12.95 3.08
C GLU A 67 7.40 -11.84 3.43
N TRP A 68 7.20 -10.65 2.88
CA TRP A 68 8.13 -9.52 3.04
C TRP A 68 7.41 -8.18 2.94
N TRP A 69 8.07 -7.13 3.46
CA TRP A 69 7.64 -5.75 3.24
C TRP A 69 8.15 -5.29 1.88
N SER A 70 7.23 -5.11 0.94
CA SER A 70 7.56 -4.79 -0.45
C SER A 70 7.90 -3.32 -0.65
N ALA A 71 8.36 -2.97 -1.86
CA ALA A 71 8.70 -1.59 -2.19
C ALA A 71 7.46 -0.68 -2.03
N GLY A 72 6.30 -1.14 -2.48
CA GLY A 72 5.03 -0.46 -2.30
C GLY A 72 4.64 -0.26 -0.85
N ALA A 73 4.87 -1.26 0.02
CA ALA A 73 4.59 -1.13 1.45
C ALA A 73 5.50 -0.08 2.11
N LEU A 74 6.79 -0.09 1.79
CA LEU A 74 7.78 0.87 2.31
C LEU A 74 7.50 2.30 1.81
N VAL A 75 7.25 2.46 0.51
CA VAL A 75 6.92 3.77 -0.11
C VAL A 75 5.58 4.28 0.41
N SER A 76 4.57 3.42 0.54
CA SER A 76 3.26 3.81 1.09
C SER A 76 3.38 4.32 2.52
N ALA A 77 4.21 3.70 3.37
CA ALA A 77 4.45 4.18 4.72
C ALA A 77 5.12 5.57 4.74
N ARG A 78 5.97 5.87 3.75
CA ARG A 78 6.72 7.14 3.67
C ARG A 78 5.96 8.28 2.99
N LEU A 79 5.12 7.98 2.00
CA LEU A 79 4.40 8.95 1.17
C LEU A 79 2.92 9.10 1.53
N GLY A 80 2.33 8.14 2.23
CA GLY A 80 0.92 8.16 2.63
C GLY A 80 -0.02 8.30 1.42
N GLU A 81 -0.90 9.30 1.46
CA GLU A 81 -1.85 9.60 0.39
C GLU A 81 -1.20 10.05 -0.93
N ARG A 82 0.09 10.39 -0.93
CA ARG A 82 0.83 10.69 -2.17
C ARG A 82 1.25 9.43 -2.93
N TYR A 83 1.00 8.25 -2.38
CA TYR A 83 1.20 6.96 -3.04
C TYR A 83 -0.14 6.29 -3.33
N ALA A 84 -0.44 6.12 -4.61
CA ALA A 84 -1.58 5.34 -5.08
C ALA A 84 -1.08 4.01 -5.68
N PHE A 85 -1.84 2.93 -5.43
CA PHE A 85 -1.58 1.62 -5.98
C PHE A 85 -2.73 1.23 -6.91
N LEU A 86 -2.41 0.94 -8.17
CA LEU A 86 -3.34 0.41 -9.16
C LEU A 86 -3.00 -1.08 -9.38
N ALA A 87 -3.85 -1.96 -8.86
CA ALA A 87 -3.68 -3.40 -9.07
C ALA A 87 -4.05 -3.75 -10.52
N THR A 88 -3.26 -4.63 -11.13
CA THR A 88 -3.57 -5.22 -12.44
C THR A 88 -3.91 -6.69 -12.29
N ALA A 89 -5.01 -7.12 -12.90
CA ALA A 89 -5.39 -8.52 -13.02
C ALA A 89 -5.42 -8.90 -14.50
N LEU A 90 -5.16 -10.17 -14.79
CA LEU A 90 -5.09 -10.71 -16.13
C LEU A 90 -6.08 -11.86 -16.24
N GLY A 91 -6.78 -11.92 -17.38
CA GLY A 91 -7.63 -13.07 -17.74
C GLY A 91 -6.79 -14.25 -18.21
N THR A 92 -6.62 -14.38 -19.52
CA THR A 92 -5.87 -15.48 -20.13
C THR A 92 -4.81 -14.95 -21.10
N ILE A 93 -3.69 -15.68 -21.19
CA ILE A 93 -2.66 -15.56 -22.23
C ILE A 93 -2.26 -16.99 -22.61
N ARG A 94 -3.13 -17.68 -23.35
CA ARG A 94 -2.98 -19.12 -23.65
C ARG A 94 -1.63 -19.49 -24.25
N HIS A 95 -1.08 -18.65 -25.12
CA HIS A 95 0.22 -18.89 -25.76
C HIS A 95 1.42 -18.71 -24.82
N HIS A 96 1.21 -18.15 -23.62
CA HIS A 96 2.19 -18.07 -22.54
C HIS A 96 1.85 -18.98 -21.35
N GLY A 97 0.96 -19.96 -21.55
CA GLY A 97 0.58 -20.93 -20.51
C GLY A 97 -0.28 -20.34 -19.40
N VAL A 98 -0.96 -19.21 -19.65
CA VAL A 98 -1.93 -18.64 -18.71
C VAL A 98 -3.33 -18.98 -19.20
N ASP A 99 -3.93 -20.01 -18.58
CA ASP A 99 -5.27 -20.49 -18.92
C ASP A 99 -6.37 -19.55 -18.41
N THR A 100 -7.62 -19.91 -18.69
CA THR A 100 -8.79 -19.20 -18.17
C THR A 100 -8.80 -19.29 -16.63
N PRO A 101 -8.88 -18.17 -15.90
CA PRO A 101 -8.88 -18.19 -14.45
C PRO A 101 -10.15 -18.86 -13.91
N SER A 102 -10.02 -19.58 -12.80
CA SER A 102 -11.15 -20.28 -12.17
C SER A 102 -12.25 -19.29 -11.74
N PRO A 103 -13.54 -19.58 -11.99
CA PRO A 103 -14.64 -18.64 -11.75
C PRO A 103 -14.86 -18.27 -10.28
N ASP A 104 -14.28 -19.03 -9.34
CA ASP A 104 -14.30 -18.78 -7.89
C ASP A 104 -13.16 -17.86 -7.41
N THR A 105 -12.32 -17.35 -8.34
CA THR A 105 -11.25 -16.38 -8.06
C THR A 105 -11.66 -14.96 -8.45
N LEU A 106 -10.97 -13.97 -7.91
CA LEU A 106 -11.16 -12.57 -8.31
C LEU A 106 -10.92 -12.40 -9.81
N GLU A 107 -9.87 -13.00 -10.33
CA GLU A 107 -9.51 -13.01 -11.76
C GLU A 107 -10.61 -13.63 -12.62
N GLY A 108 -11.22 -14.74 -12.17
CA GLY A 108 -12.35 -15.38 -12.84
C GLY A 108 -13.60 -14.50 -12.90
N LEU A 109 -13.95 -13.87 -11.77
CA LEU A 109 -15.07 -12.93 -11.71
C LEU A 109 -14.84 -11.72 -12.63
N LEU A 110 -13.62 -11.19 -12.68
CA LEU A 110 -13.27 -10.09 -13.57
C LEU A 110 -13.25 -10.51 -15.05
N TYR A 111 -12.80 -11.73 -15.34
CA TYR A 111 -12.75 -12.30 -16.69
C TYR A 111 -14.13 -12.56 -17.30
N ALA A 112 -15.13 -12.84 -16.47
CA ALA A 112 -16.51 -13.07 -16.93
C ALA A 112 -17.24 -11.79 -17.40
N LEU A 113 -16.66 -10.61 -17.18
CA LEU A 113 -17.27 -9.35 -17.57
C LEU A 113 -17.10 -9.09 -19.09
N PRO A 114 -18.08 -8.45 -19.77
CA PRO A 114 -18.22 -8.49 -21.24
C PRO A 114 -17.21 -7.67 -22.06
N GLU A 115 -16.31 -6.94 -21.41
CA GLU A 115 -15.32 -6.04 -22.03
C GLU A 115 -13.92 -6.59 -21.78
N ASP A 116 -13.10 -6.63 -22.82
CA ASP A 116 -11.74 -7.18 -22.80
C ASP A 116 -10.76 -6.40 -21.91
N ARG A 117 -11.00 -5.09 -21.71
CA ARG A 117 -10.15 -4.20 -20.89
C ARG A 117 -11.03 -3.23 -20.12
N ARG A 118 -10.83 -3.16 -18.81
CA ARG A 118 -11.64 -2.31 -17.92
C ARG A 118 -10.82 -1.79 -16.75
N VAL A 119 -11.27 -0.65 -16.21
CA VAL A 119 -10.86 -0.16 -14.89
C VAL A 119 -12.07 -0.29 -13.97
N VAL A 120 -11.89 -0.97 -12.84
CA VAL A 120 -12.96 -1.19 -11.86
C VAL A 120 -12.66 -0.39 -10.60
N ASP A 121 -13.70 0.24 -10.04
CA ASP A 121 -13.60 0.87 -8.72
C ASP A 121 -13.41 -0.21 -7.64
N ALA A 122 -12.24 -0.21 -7.01
CA ALA A 122 -11.87 -1.23 -6.03
C ALA A 122 -12.77 -1.22 -4.78
N SER A 123 -13.30 -0.06 -4.38
CA SER A 123 -14.17 0.06 -3.20
C SER A 123 -15.54 -0.55 -3.48
N ARG A 124 -16.10 -0.27 -4.66
CA ARG A 124 -17.35 -0.89 -5.12
C ARG A 124 -17.18 -2.39 -5.32
N LEU A 125 -16.08 -2.81 -5.93
CA LEU A 125 -15.77 -4.23 -6.12
C LEU A 125 -15.70 -4.96 -4.78
N ALA A 126 -15.03 -4.40 -3.78
CA ALA A 126 -14.92 -5.00 -2.45
C ALA A 126 -16.28 -5.17 -1.73
N ILE A 127 -17.27 -4.34 -2.03
CA ILE A 127 -18.63 -4.46 -1.49
C ILE A 127 -19.42 -5.58 -2.18
N MET A 128 -19.13 -5.83 -3.47
CA MET A 128 -19.83 -6.82 -4.28
C MET A 128 -19.26 -8.22 -4.17
N LEU A 129 -17.98 -8.34 -3.84
CA LEU A 129 -17.33 -9.64 -3.70
C LEU A 129 -17.85 -10.35 -2.43
N PRO A 130 -18.15 -11.65 -2.51
CA PRO A 130 -18.39 -12.47 -1.33
C PRO A 130 -17.19 -12.36 -0.38
N ASP A 131 -17.44 -12.50 0.93
CA ASP A 131 -16.35 -12.59 1.89
C ASP A 131 -15.36 -13.67 1.43
N PRO A 132 -14.05 -13.38 1.41
CA PRO A 132 -13.08 -14.33 0.93
C PRO A 132 -13.16 -15.58 1.78
N ASP A 133 -13.35 -16.72 1.12
CA ASP A 133 -13.32 -18.01 1.77
C ASP A 133 -12.00 -18.11 2.58
N PRO A 134 -12.06 -18.41 3.89
CA PRO A 134 -10.85 -18.56 4.69
C PRO A 134 -9.95 -19.70 4.18
N ARG A 135 -10.50 -20.64 3.40
CA ARG A 135 -9.74 -21.71 2.75
C ARG A 135 -8.72 -21.11 1.76
N PRO A 136 -7.46 -21.58 1.78
CA PRO A 136 -6.52 -21.19 0.74
C PRO A 136 -7.08 -21.61 -0.62
N PRO A 137 -7.02 -20.75 -1.65
CA PRO A 137 -7.53 -21.12 -2.96
C PRO A 137 -6.82 -22.39 -3.48
N PRO A 138 -7.49 -23.16 -4.34
CA PRO A 138 -6.91 -24.37 -4.92
C PRO A 138 -5.57 -24.07 -5.57
N ARG A 139 -4.65 -25.04 -5.45
CA ARG A 139 -3.26 -24.91 -5.89
C ARG A 139 -3.20 -24.82 -7.41
N ASP A 140 -2.88 -23.64 -7.92
CA ASP A 140 -2.42 -23.47 -9.29
C ASP A 140 -0.96 -22.97 -9.26
N PRO A 141 0.02 -23.74 -9.77
CA PRO A 141 1.42 -23.31 -9.81
C PRO A 141 1.58 -22.16 -10.81
N GLY A 142 1.31 -20.93 -10.37
CA GLY A 142 1.55 -19.75 -11.20
C GLY A 142 0.80 -18.49 -10.80
N VAL A 143 -0.29 -18.60 -10.02
CA VAL A 143 -1.11 -17.44 -9.66
C VAL A 143 -0.75 -16.94 -8.27
N PRO A 144 -0.16 -15.74 -8.13
CA PRO A 144 -0.01 -15.11 -6.83
C PRO A 144 -1.41 -14.77 -6.30
N VAL A 145 -1.78 -15.39 -5.18
CA VAL A 145 -3.05 -15.07 -4.51
C VAL A 145 -2.96 -13.63 -3.99
N LEU A 146 -3.59 -12.70 -4.69
CA LEU A 146 -3.77 -11.35 -4.22
C LEU A 146 -4.76 -11.38 -3.04
N ARG A 147 -4.25 -11.56 -1.82
CA ARG A 147 -5.05 -11.32 -0.61
C ARG A 147 -5.24 -9.82 -0.43
N LEU A 148 -6.25 -9.27 -1.11
CA LEU A 148 -6.81 -7.97 -0.74
C LEU A 148 -7.43 -8.12 0.65
N ARG A 149 -6.70 -7.75 1.70
CA ARG A 149 -7.37 -7.46 2.97
C ARG A 149 -8.10 -6.12 2.79
N PRO A 150 -9.42 -6.05 3.02
CA PRO A 150 -10.10 -4.78 3.03
C PRO A 150 -9.45 -3.91 4.11
N THR A 151 -8.82 -2.82 3.68
CA THR A 151 -8.37 -1.78 4.61
C THR A 151 -9.61 -0.99 4.97
N ARG A 152 -10.18 -1.25 6.16
CA ARG A 152 -11.23 -0.37 6.68
C ARG A 152 -10.64 1.04 6.75
N PRO A 153 -11.34 2.08 6.25
CA PRO A 153 -10.90 3.45 6.47
C PRO A 153 -10.76 3.68 7.97
N ARG A 154 -9.62 4.24 8.37
CA ARG A 154 -9.37 4.62 9.76
C ARG A 154 -10.45 5.63 10.15
N PRO A 155 -11.17 5.46 11.28
CA PRO A 155 -12.16 6.46 11.69
C PRO A 155 -11.47 7.81 11.81
N THR A 156 -11.96 8.80 11.08
CA THR A 156 -11.49 10.17 11.18
C THR A 156 -11.75 10.65 12.59
N ALA A 157 -10.69 11.09 13.28
CA ALA A 157 -10.86 11.71 14.60
C ALA A 157 -11.79 12.92 14.45
N PRO A 158 -12.80 13.10 15.33
CA PRO A 158 -13.72 14.22 15.21
C PRO A 158 -12.92 15.52 15.30
N HIS A 159 -13.15 16.43 14.34
CA HIS A 159 -12.57 17.77 14.36
C HIS A 159 -12.89 18.42 15.70
N ARG A 160 -11.84 18.67 16.51
CA ARG A 160 -11.94 19.48 17.73
C ARG A 160 -12.34 20.89 17.28
N ARG A 161 -13.63 21.23 17.41
CA ARG A 161 -14.09 22.61 17.23
C ARG A 161 -13.29 23.48 18.20
N ALA A 162 -12.50 24.41 17.68
CA ALA A 162 -11.86 25.43 18.49
C ALA A 162 -12.95 26.20 19.23
N ARG A 163 -12.96 26.14 20.56
CA ARG A 163 -13.78 27.06 21.37
C ARG A 163 -13.22 28.46 21.14
N VAL A 164 -13.96 29.29 20.42
CA VAL A 164 -13.75 30.74 20.40
C VAL A 164 -14.00 31.24 21.82
N ARG A 165 -12.96 31.81 22.45
CA ARG A 165 -13.11 32.52 23.72
C ARG A 165 -13.83 33.85 23.43
N PRO A 166 -14.90 34.22 24.14
CA PRO A 166 -15.48 35.54 23.99
C PRO A 166 -14.47 36.60 24.45
N GLY A 167 -14.28 37.63 23.62
CA GLY A 167 -13.37 38.74 23.88
C GLY A 167 -13.80 39.60 25.07
N CYS A 168 -12.80 40.16 25.76
CA CYS A 168 -12.99 41.11 26.85
C CYS A 168 -13.51 42.46 26.32
N PRO A 169 -14.50 43.10 26.95
CA PRO A 169 -14.97 44.42 26.52
C PRO A 169 -13.98 45.53 26.93
N PRO A 170 -13.93 46.66 26.19
CA PRO A 170 -13.02 47.75 26.48
C PRO A 170 -13.43 48.49 27.76
N GLY A 171 -12.44 48.75 28.63
CA GLY A 171 -12.60 49.44 29.90
C GLY A 171 -12.94 50.92 29.74
N LEU A 172 -13.96 51.35 30.49
CA LEU A 172 -14.34 52.74 30.71
C LEU A 172 -13.21 53.50 31.41
N GLY A 173 -12.94 54.72 30.93
CA GLY A 173 -11.87 55.58 31.42
C GLY A 173 -12.08 56.06 32.86
N SER A 174 -10.98 56.41 33.52
CA SER A 174 -11.00 57.31 34.67
C SER A 174 -10.07 58.50 34.40
N SER A 175 -10.68 59.65 34.25
CA SER A 175 -10.05 60.97 34.30
C SER A 175 -9.34 61.16 35.65
N ARG A 176 -8.10 61.66 35.64
CA ARG A 176 -7.50 62.31 36.81
C ARG A 176 -6.98 63.67 36.41
N HIS A 177 -7.50 64.66 37.12
CA HIS A 177 -7.27 66.08 37.01
C HIS A 177 -6.27 66.51 38.10
N GLY A 178 -5.45 67.52 37.79
CA GLY A 178 -4.69 68.35 38.74
C GLY A 178 -3.25 67.87 39.01
N THR A 179 -2.24 68.72 39.12
CA THR A 179 -2.14 70.19 39.07
C THR A 179 -0.65 70.55 38.90
N ARG A 180 -0.36 71.61 38.14
CA ARG A 180 0.97 72.25 38.02
C ARG A 180 1.29 73.11 39.26
N ARG A 181 2.58 73.16 39.61
CA ARG A 181 3.42 74.23 40.23
C ARG A 181 4.56 73.50 40.93
N GLU A 182 5.83 73.86 40.87
CA GLU A 182 6.60 74.96 40.26
C GLU A 182 8.02 74.41 40.06
#